data_AF-A0A2V9H3D7-F1
#
_entry.id   AF-A0A2V9H3D7-F1
#
_cell.length_a   1.000
_cell.length_b   1.000
_cell.length_c   1.000
_cell.angle_alpha   90.00
_cell.angle_beta   90.00
_cell.angle_gamma   90.00
#
_symmetry.space_group_name_H-M   'P 1'
#
loop_
_entity.id
_entity.type
_entity.pdbx_description
1 polymer ?
#
loop_
_entity_poly.entity_id
_entity_poly.type
_entity_poly.pdbx_seq_one_letter_code
_entity_poly.pdbx_strand_id
1 'polypeptide(L)'
;SIRSKEIVRGVRLQLSEFLPPLPGEPGSRSSADHPQPYLFQIMDEIERRIIIDMLERTGWNQTEAAERFLIPLSTLNQKIKRLGIDVRRRGRGDETFSAATGK
;
A
#
# COMPACT_ATOMS: atom_id res chain seq x y z
N SER A 1 22.62 -36.43 20.70
CA SER A 1 22.74 -35.07 21.24
C SER A 1 23.57 -34.25 20.27
N ILE A 2 22.93 -33.64 19.28
CA ILE A 2 23.58 -32.85 18.22
C ILE A 2 23.49 -31.39 18.61
N ARG A 3 24.67 -30.77 18.67
CA ARG A 3 24.96 -29.51 19.33
C ARG A 3 24.67 -28.36 18.37
N SER A 4 23.42 -27.86 18.35
CA SER A 4 23.03 -26.69 17.57
C SER A 4 23.68 -25.42 18.14
N LYS A 5 24.86 -25.07 17.64
CA LYS A 5 25.48 -23.75 17.83
C LYS A 5 26.46 -23.45 16.71
N GLU A 6 25.96 -23.00 15.57
CA GLU A 6 26.80 -22.23 14.65
C GLU A 6 26.81 -20.77 15.10
N ILE A 7 28.00 -20.29 15.46
CA ILE A 7 28.26 -18.93 15.87
C ILE A 7 28.90 -18.24 14.67
N VAL A 8 28.13 -17.42 13.95
CA VAL A 8 28.68 -16.54 12.92
C VAL A 8 28.69 -15.12 13.47
N ARG A 9 29.90 -14.59 13.69
CA ARG A 9 30.23 -13.16 13.90
C ARG A 9 29.35 -12.40 14.91
N GLY A 10 29.34 -12.84 16.16
CA GLY A 10 29.00 -11.98 17.32
C GLY A 10 27.53 -11.58 17.47
N VAL A 11 26.65 -11.94 16.53
CA VAL A 11 25.19 -11.81 16.71
C VAL A 11 24.66 -13.19 17.01
N ARG A 12 24.26 -13.42 18.26
CA ARG A 12 23.56 -14.64 18.65
C ARG A 12 22.13 -14.54 18.12
N LEU A 13 21.94 -14.85 16.84
CA LEU A 13 20.61 -14.99 16.26
C LEU A 13 19.96 -16.21 16.93
N GLN A 14 19.11 -15.95 17.91
CA GLN A 14 18.30 -16.99 18.49
C GLN A 14 17.33 -17.42 17.41
N LEU A 15 17.42 -18.68 16.96
CA LEU A 15 16.51 -19.24 15.95
C LEU A 15 15.03 -19.00 16.32
N SER A 16 14.72 -18.83 17.61
CA SER A 16 13.40 -18.46 18.13
C SER A 16 12.89 -17.08 17.68
N GLU A 17 13.73 -16.15 17.25
CA GLU A 17 13.30 -14.84 16.72
C GLU A 17 12.77 -14.94 15.29
N PHE A 18 13.12 -15.99 14.55
CA PHE A 18 12.73 -16.20 13.15
C PHE A 18 11.66 -17.29 12.96
N LEU A 19 11.29 -18.02 14.01
CA LEU A 19 10.19 -18.97 13.94
C LEU A 19 8.88 -18.34 14.43
N PRO A 20 7.75 -18.58 13.74
CA PRO A 20 6.44 -18.20 14.25
C PRO A 20 6.21 -18.90 15.60
N PRO A 21 5.58 -18.20 16.56
CA PRO A 21 5.41 -18.74 17.89
C PRO A 21 4.49 -19.97 17.83
N LEU A 22 4.89 -21.03 18.52
CA LEU A 22 4.16 -22.29 18.51
C LEU A 22 2.78 -22.10 19.16
N PRO A 23 1.76 -22.88 18.74
CA PRO A 23 0.44 -22.83 19.36
C PRO A 23 0.55 -23.20 20.85
N GLY A 24 0.23 -22.26 21.75
CA GLY A 24 0.18 -22.49 23.21
C GLY A 24 1.04 -21.56 24.07
N GLU A 25 1.93 -20.75 23.48
CA GLU A 25 2.78 -19.81 24.24
C GLU A 25 2.01 -18.53 24.67
N PRO A 26 2.08 -18.10 25.95
CA PRO A 26 1.49 -16.86 26.42
C PRO A 26 2.26 -15.64 25.85
N GLY A 27 1.70 -15.04 24.79
CA GLY A 27 2.33 -13.98 23.99
C GLY A 27 2.30 -14.27 22.48
N SER A 28 2.09 -15.52 22.10
CA SER A 28 1.98 -16.03 20.72
C SER A 28 0.82 -15.40 19.91
N ARG A 29 -0.17 -14.84 20.60
CA ARG A 29 -1.39 -14.29 19.99
C ARG A 29 -1.20 -12.88 19.43
N SER A 30 -0.30 -12.07 20.01
CA SER A 30 -0.25 -10.63 19.67
C SER A 30 0.44 -10.33 18.35
N SER A 31 1.38 -11.16 17.90
CA SER A 31 2.05 -10.99 16.60
C SER A 31 1.33 -11.72 15.45
N ALA A 32 0.53 -12.73 15.74
CA ALA A 32 -0.26 -13.47 14.75
C ALA A 32 -1.50 -12.70 14.26
N ASP A 33 -1.96 -11.71 15.04
CA ASP A 33 -3.15 -10.90 14.72
C ASP A 33 -2.86 -9.69 13.83
N HIS A 34 -1.61 -9.49 13.39
CA HIS A 34 -1.32 -8.54 12.33
C HIS A 34 -1.33 -9.29 10.99
N PRO A 35 -2.44 -9.28 10.24
CA PRO A 35 -2.45 -9.83 8.89
C PRO A 35 -1.41 -9.06 8.08
N GLN A 36 -0.26 -9.68 7.83
CA GLN A 36 0.75 -9.12 6.95
C GLN A 36 0.07 -8.91 5.59
N PRO A 37 0.05 -7.67 5.07
CA PRO A 37 -0.62 -7.40 3.82
C PRO A 37 0.02 -8.29 2.76
N TYR A 38 -0.82 -9.09 2.10
CA TYR A 38 -0.36 -9.96 1.03
C TYR A 38 0.28 -9.08 -0.05
N LEU A 39 1.31 -9.59 -0.75
CA LEU A 39 2.05 -8.82 -1.76
C LEU A 39 1.14 -8.06 -2.74
N PHE A 40 0.00 -8.65 -3.13
CA PHE A 40 -0.97 -8.00 -4.01
C PHE A 40 -1.57 -6.71 -3.41
N GLN A 41 -1.86 -6.67 -2.10
CA GLN A 41 -2.37 -5.48 -1.43
C GLN A 41 -1.34 -4.37 -1.39
N ILE A 42 -0.08 -4.71 -1.08
CA ILE A 42 1.02 -3.75 -1.06
C ILE A 42 1.21 -3.14 -2.45
N MET A 43 1.21 -3.98 -3.49
CA MET A 43 1.32 -3.52 -4.88
C MET A 43 0.14 -2.64 -5.30
N ASP A 44 -1.08 -2.98 -4.90
CA ASP A 44 -2.27 -2.19 -5.19
C ASP A 44 -2.22 -0.81 -4.51
N GLU A 45 -1.70 -0.73 -3.29
CA GLU A 45 -1.54 0.54 -2.57
C GLU A 45 -0.48 1.44 -3.23
N ILE A 46 0.66 0.85 -3.61
CA ILE A 46 1.72 1.57 -4.33
C ILE A 46 1.20 2.07 -5.68
N GLU A 47 0.53 1.20 -6.45
CA GLU A 47 -0.04 1.55 -7.75
C GLU A 47 -1.09 2.66 -7.61
N ARG A 48 -1.99 2.57 -6.62
CA ARG A 48 -2.97 3.61 -6.33
C ARG A 48 -2.29 4.95 -6.09
N ARG A 49 -1.25 4.99 -5.27
CA ARG A 49 -0.52 6.22 -4.93
C ARG A 49 0.14 6.85 -6.15
N ILE A 50 0.78 6.04 -6.99
CA ILE A 50 1.44 6.52 -8.22
C ILE A 50 0.41 7.09 -9.20
N ILE A 51 -0.73 6.42 -9.39
CA ILE A 51 -1.79 6.90 -10.28
C ILE A 51 -2.37 8.22 -9.78
N ILE A 52 -2.61 8.36 -8.47
CA ILE A 52 -3.11 9.62 -7.89
C ILE A 52 -2.11 10.75 -8.09
N ASP A 53 -0.82 10.55 -7.77
CA ASP A 53 0.21 11.57 -7.97
C ASP A 53 0.33 12.01 -9.44
N MET A 54 0.26 11.08 -10.39
CA MET A 54 0.27 11.44 -11.81
C MET A 54 -0.98 12.22 -12.22
N LEU A 55 -2.17 11.80 -11.76
CA LEU A 55 -3.41 12.53 -12.02
C LEU A 55 -3.34 13.94 -11.43
N GLU A 56 -2.81 14.13 -10.23
CA GLU A 56 -2.62 15.47 -9.65
C GLU A 56 -1.68 16.33 -10.50
N ARG A 57 -0.56 15.77 -10.98
CA ARG A 57 0.40 16.48 -11.85
C ARG A 57 -0.15 16.85 -13.23
N THR A 58 -1.15 16.12 -13.74
CA THR A 58 -1.82 16.41 -15.01
C THR A 58 -3.14 17.17 -14.85
N GLY A 59 -3.43 17.71 -13.65
CA GLY A 59 -4.71 18.40 -13.42
C GLY A 59 -5.93 17.49 -13.57
N TRP A 60 -5.76 16.21 -13.23
CA TRP A 60 -6.72 15.12 -13.35
C TRP A 60 -7.11 14.77 -14.80
N ASN A 61 -6.31 15.20 -15.78
CA ASN A 61 -6.44 14.78 -17.16
C ASN A 61 -5.98 13.33 -17.33
N GLN A 62 -6.95 12.41 -17.44
CA GLN A 62 -6.70 10.97 -17.58
C GLN A 62 -6.00 10.62 -18.89
N THR A 63 -6.33 11.31 -19.99
CA THR A 63 -5.70 11.08 -21.30
C THR A 63 -4.22 11.42 -21.22
N GLU A 64 -3.89 12.60 -20.69
CA GLU A 64 -2.50 13.03 -20.51
C GLU A 64 -1.73 12.15 -19.51
N ALA A 65 -2.37 11.73 -18.41
CA ALA A 65 -1.75 10.80 -17.46
C ALA A 65 -1.44 9.44 -18.12
N ALA A 66 -2.34 8.92 -18.95
CA ALA A 66 -2.12 7.66 -19.67
C ALA A 66 -0.97 7.76 -20.67
N GLU A 67 -0.87 8.89 -21.39
CA GLU A 67 0.26 9.18 -22.29
C GLU A 67 1.59 9.22 -21.53
N ARG A 68 1.64 9.86 -20.35
CA ARG A 68 2.86 9.91 -19.52
C ARG A 68 3.25 8.55 -18.94
N PHE A 69 2.27 7.70 -18.63
CA PHE A 69 2.52 6.31 -18.24
C PHE A 69 2.90 5.41 -19.42
N LEU A 70 2.77 5.88 -20.66
CA LEU A 70 2.99 5.10 -21.89
C LEU A 70 2.10 3.84 -21.94
N ILE A 71 0.85 3.97 -21.49
CA ILE A 71 -0.15 2.90 -21.52
C ILE A 71 -1.43 3.37 -22.21
N PRO A 72 -2.24 2.45 -22.77
CA PRO A 72 -3.54 2.82 -23.31
C PRO A 72 -4.45 3.43 -22.23
N LEU A 73 -5.24 4.44 -22.59
CA LEU A 73 -6.22 5.08 -21.69
C LEU A 73 -7.20 4.07 -21.06
N SER A 74 -7.60 3.05 -21.82
CA SER A 74 -8.45 1.95 -21.31
C SER A 74 -7.80 1.19 -20.16
N THR A 75 -6.47 1.00 -20.21
CA THR A 75 -5.69 0.32 -19.17
C THR A 75 -5.64 1.17 -17.90
N LEU A 76 -5.35 2.47 -18.02
CA LEU A 76 -5.37 3.39 -16.88
C LEU A 76 -6.77 3.43 -16.24
N ASN A 77 -7.82 3.53 -17.06
CA ASN A 77 -9.21 3.55 -16.58
C ASN A 77 -9.62 2.27 -15.85
N GLN A 78 -9.15 1.10 -16.31
CA GLN A 78 -9.36 -0.16 -15.60
C GLN A 78 -8.66 -0.16 -14.24
N LYS A 79 -7.41 0.32 -14.17
CA LYS A 79 -6.67 0.44 -12.90
C LYS A 79 -7.38 1.39 -11.93
N ILE A 80 -7.83 2.56 -12.40
CA ILE A 80 -8.60 3.53 -11.60
C ILE A 80 -9.87 2.89 -11.01
N LYS A 81 -10.61 2.12 -11.80
CA LYS A 81 -11.82 1.41 -11.32
C LYS A 81 -11.48 0.31 -10.32
N ARG A 82 -10.51 -0.55 -10.65
CA ARG A 82 -10.06 -1.67 -9.79
C ARG A 82 -9.57 -1.18 -8.44
N LEU A 83 -8.79 -0.11 -8.46
CA LEU A 83 -8.25 0.55 -7.28
C LEU A 83 -9.25 1.53 -6.67
N GLY A 84 -10.50 1.66 -7.12
CA GLY A 84 -11.48 2.56 -6.49
C GLY A 84 -10.98 4.00 -6.31
N ILE A 85 -10.32 4.58 -7.32
CA ILE A 85 -9.87 5.97 -7.32
C ILE A 85 -11.03 6.85 -7.82
N ASP A 86 -11.47 7.81 -7.01
CA ASP A 86 -12.62 8.67 -7.33
C ASP A 86 -12.19 9.93 -8.10
N VAL A 87 -12.27 9.86 -9.42
CA VAL A 87 -11.87 10.95 -10.32
C VAL A 87 -12.94 12.04 -10.44
N ARG A 88 -14.21 11.75 -10.08
CA ARG A 88 -15.33 12.69 -10.28
C ARG A 88 -15.41 13.77 -9.22
N ARG A 89 -14.90 13.53 -8.01
CA ARG A 89 -15.07 14.46 -6.89
C ARG A 89 -14.21 15.73 -6.95
N ARG A 90 -13.19 15.82 -7.81
CA ARG A 90 -12.27 16.99 -7.82
C ARG A 90 -12.35 17.91 -9.04
N GLY A 91 -13.03 17.53 -10.11
CA GLY A 91 -13.18 18.41 -11.29
C GLY A 91 -14.26 19.48 -11.18
N ARG A 92 -15.16 19.42 -10.19
CA ARG A 92 -16.35 20.29 -10.06
C ARG A 92 -16.91 20.43 -8.64
N GLY A 93 -16.09 20.56 -7.59
CA GLY A 93 -16.64 20.54 -6.24
C GLY A 93 -15.74 20.92 -5.07
N ASP A 94 -14.84 21.89 -5.24
CA ASP A 94 -14.09 22.47 -4.09
C ASP A 94 -14.43 23.96 -3.86
N GLU A 95 -15.58 24.43 -4.33
CA GLU A 95 -16.13 25.74 -3.94
C GLU A 95 -17.06 25.66 -2.71
N THR A 96 -17.48 24.46 -2.30
CA THR A 96 -18.49 24.32 -1.23
C THR A 96 -17.90 24.25 0.18
N PHE A 97 -16.61 23.91 0.34
CA PHE A 97 -15.98 23.77 1.67
C PHE A 97 -15.18 24.99 2.14
N SER A 98 -14.98 26.00 1.29
CA SER A 98 -14.27 27.25 1.67
C SER A 98 -15.19 28.32 2.27
N ALA A 99 -16.51 28.23 2.07
CA ALA A 99 -17.46 29.25 2.51
C ALA A 99 -17.98 29.09 3.96
N ALA A 100 -17.58 28.05 4.69
CA ALA A 100 -18.15 27.72 6.01
C ALA A 100 -17.27 28.11 7.22
N THR A 101 -16.07 28.67 7.02
CA THR A 101 -15.19 29.08 8.12
C THR A 101 -14.92 30.58 8.04
N GLY A 102 -15.91 31.37 8.42
CA GLY A 102 -15.80 32.82 8.34
C GLY A 102 -17.01 33.55 8.90
N LYS A 103 -17.39 33.25 10.16
CA LYS A 103 -18.11 34.15 11.06
C LYS A 103 -17.75 33.84 12.50
#